data_AF-A4BRM0-F1
#
_entry.id   AF-A4BRM0-F1
#
_cell.length_a   1.000
_cell.length_b   1.000
_cell.length_c   1.000
_cell.angle_alpha   90.00
_cell.angle_beta   90.00
_cell.angle_gamma   90.00
#
_symmetry.space_group_name_H-M   'P 1'
#
loop_
_entity.id
_entity.type
_entity.pdbx_description
1 polymer ?
#
loop_
_entity_poly.entity_id
_entity_poly.type
_entity_poly.pdbx_seq_one_letter_code
_entity_poly.pdbx_strand_id
1 'polypeptide(L)'
;MVSQFGDKDKDRQNFFTQNNSCTRIDVFEELSPTNEAALRQFFRRLGAPQYVDEVIIPTLRLGDASVYAAVRDRPWPPWGLGARTFSAVCVVHNVAPESWAPSPVFTADEEGTNIGLIGALYKEVLEALAVSRTSEVCYLAAEGSVLADRVLERNGFRRDDDVFMTEHARYFTYRAPAHELLSNLRLDDVSVPDLLAYDFPAEVLDRNALYHLGILLGARPGLTDRQRPEIIDLARGGHASKPGGVPGGTGTDLGTDQFGGLLGELPYVSLGRFLGSDAENLMRNVLEREEKFQPATVLPFGSTSPFVDERRRRGRTLDDVGFIYDAFVDRLKGALPGALSRMGIEGFPVGRIELQVTASGDGDYYRMHRDADAESTRALSFVYFFNAEPRRFFGGELRMYDDRGVEGVAHANCSQLLTPRQDMLVIFPSRLPHELLPVRVPSQKFADGRFTLNGWIHRAEKC
;
A
#
# COMPACT_ATOMS: atom_id res chain seq x y z
N MET A 1 56.25 22.61 23.41
CA MET A 1 56.71 22.60 22.01
C MET A 1 55.46 22.69 21.16
N VAL A 2 55.22 23.87 20.60
CA VAL A 2 54.00 24.26 19.87
C VAL A 2 54.02 23.66 18.47
N SER A 3 52.85 23.20 18.01
CA SER A 3 52.41 22.88 16.65
C SER A 3 53.41 22.24 15.68
N GLN A 4 53.21 20.95 15.39
CA GLN A 4 53.40 20.37 14.05
C GLN A 4 52.37 19.26 13.78
N PHE A 5 51.09 19.59 13.87
CA PHE A 5 50.06 18.89 13.09
C PHE A 5 49.59 19.87 12.01
N GLY A 6 50.51 20.18 11.09
CA GLY A 6 50.21 20.97 9.92
C GLY A 6 49.40 20.14 8.92
N ASP A 7 48.14 20.51 8.76
CA ASP A 7 47.51 20.81 7.46
C ASP A 7 47.88 19.86 6.30
N LYS A 8 47.73 18.54 6.50
CA LYS A 8 47.97 17.51 5.47
C LYS A 8 46.73 16.72 5.04
N ASP A 9 45.56 16.96 5.63
CA ASP A 9 44.35 16.15 5.36
C ASP A 9 43.27 16.85 4.52
N LYS A 10 43.47 18.10 4.07
CA LYS A 10 42.45 18.82 3.29
C LYS A 10 42.27 18.37 1.84
N ASP A 11 43.15 17.52 1.33
CA ASP A 11 43.15 17.05 -0.08
C ASP A 11 43.08 15.51 -0.21
N ARG A 12 42.58 14.79 0.80
CA ARG A 12 42.30 13.36 0.64
C ARG A 12 41.03 13.15 -0.18
N GLN A 13 41.18 13.10 -1.51
CA GLN A 13 40.21 12.41 -2.35
C GLN A 13 40.20 10.92 -1.95
N ASN A 14 39.18 10.53 -1.19
CA ASN A 14 38.90 9.13 -0.90
C ASN A 14 38.30 8.47 -2.15
N PHE A 15 38.33 7.13 -2.19
CA PHE A 15 37.90 6.33 -3.34
C PHE A 15 36.50 6.71 -3.87
N PHE A 16 35.58 7.09 -2.98
CA PHE A 16 34.20 7.47 -3.31
C PHE A 16 33.96 8.98 -3.44
N THR A 17 34.93 9.84 -3.11
CA THR A 17 34.72 11.30 -3.02
C THR A 17 34.21 11.89 -4.34
N GLN A 18 34.75 11.44 -5.48
CA GLN A 18 34.30 11.92 -6.79
C GLN A 18 32.84 11.54 -7.06
N ASN A 19 32.47 10.29 -6.78
CA ASN A 19 31.11 9.78 -6.96
C ASN A 19 30.12 10.49 -6.02
N ASN A 20 30.52 10.74 -4.78
CA ASN A 20 29.67 11.40 -3.78
C ASN A 20 29.44 12.89 -4.10
N SER A 21 30.42 13.56 -4.73
CA SER A 21 30.33 15.00 -5.03
C SER A 21 29.19 15.40 -5.98
N CYS A 22 28.67 14.46 -6.77
CA CYS A 22 27.54 14.67 -7.68
C CYS A 22 26.25 13.96 -7.23
N THR A 23 26.20 13.50 -5.98
CA THR A 23 25.08 12.77 -5.43
C THR A 23 24.19 13.67 -4.57
N ARG A 24 22.88 13.60 -4.79
CA ARG A 24 21.84 14.22 -3.94
C ARG A 24 20.97 13.11 -3.34
N ILE A 25 20.45 13.30 -2.13
CA ILE A 25 19.43 12.41 -1.57
C ILE A 25 18.06 13.04 -1.80
N ASP A 26 17.18 12.31 -2.47
CA ASP A 26 15.80 12.71 -2.74
C ASP A 26 14.82 11.74 -2.05
N VAL A 27 13.66 12.27 -1.63
CA VAL A 27 12.56 11.49 -1.06
C VAL A 27 11.39 11.49 -2.03
N PHE A 28 10.80 10.33 -2.24
CA PHE A 28 9.69 10.11 -3.16
C PHE A 28 8.54 9.41 -2.45
N GLU A 29 7.40 10.10 -2.32
CA GLU A 29 6.12 9.45 -1.96
C GLU A 29 5.33 9.05 -3.21
N GLU A 30 5.61 9.71 -4.34
CA GLU A 30 5.13 9.33 -5.66
C GLU A 30 6.30 9.39 -6.67
N LEU A 31 6.28 8.49 -7.65
CA LEU A 31 7.32 8.42 -8.67
C LEU A 31 6.80 8.96 -10.01
N SER A 32 7.53 9.92 -10.57
CA SER A 32 7.36 10.28 -11.99
C SER A 32 7.78 9.11 -12.89
N PRO A 33 7.32 9.03 -14.15
CA PRO A 33 7.73 7.97 -15.08
C PRO A 33 9.26 7.87 -15.26
N THR A 34 9.98 9.00 -15.18
CA THR A 34 11.44 9.03 -15.26
C THR A 34 12.11 8.44 -14.01
N ASN A 35 11.58 8.74 -12.82
CA ASN A 35 12.10 8.18 -11.57
C ASN A 35 11.75 6.69 -11.43
N GLU A 36 10.55 6.28 -11.88
CA GLU A 36 10.16 4.87 -11.92
C GLU A 36 11.09 4.07 -12.86
N ALA A 37 11.41 4.61 -14.03
CA ALA A 37 12.38 3.98 -14.94
C ALA A 37 13.77 3.85 -14.31
N ALA A 38 14.24 4.87 -13.58
CA ALA A 38 15.51 4.84 -12.87
C ALA A 38 15.52 3.78 -11.75
N LEU A 39 14.43 3.69 -10.98
CA LEU A 39 14.24 2.68 -9.93
C LEU A 39 14.22 1.26 -10.51
N ARG A 40 13.43 1.01 -11.55
CA ARG A 40 13.38 -0.28 -12.26
C ARG A 40 14.75 -0.65 -12.82
N GLN A 41 15.48 0.29 -13.40
CA GLN A 41 16.84 0.05 -13.88
C GLN A 41 17.80 -0.35 -12.75
N PHE A 42 17.71 0.31 -11.60
CA PHE A 42 18.54 0.04 -10.43
C PHE A 42 18.33 -1.39 -9.90
N PHE A 43 17.08 -1.75 -9.58
CA PHE A 43 16.77 -3.09 -9.04
C PHE A 43 16.92 -4.21 -10.06
N ARG A 44 16.75 -3.93 -11.36
CA ARG A 44 17.09 -4.89 -12.41
C ARG A 44 18.57 -5.25 -12.41
N ARG A 45 19.48 -4.28 -12.17
CA ARG A 45 20.92 -4.54 -12.06
C ARG A 45 21.26 -5.32 -10.79
N LEU A 46 20.56 -5.06 -9.70
CA LEU A 46 20.67 -5.83 -8.46
C LEU A 46 20.14 -7.27 -8.56
N GLY A 47 19.52 -7.65 -9.68
CA GLY A 47 18.93 -8.96 -9.87
C GLY A 47 17.61 -9.17 -9.14
N ALA A 48 16.92 -8.08 -8.80
CA ALA A 48 15.65 -8.09 -8.08
C ALA A 48 14.57 -7.19 -8.72
N PRO A 49 14.34 -7.26 -10.05
CA PRO A 49 13.35 -6.42 -10.72
C PRO A 49 11.94 -6.58 -10.13
N GLN A 50 11.56 -7.79 -9.72
CA GLN A 50 10.25 -8.09 -9.14
C GLN A 50 9.98 -7.33 -7.85
N TYR A 51 11.01 -7.01 -7.05
CA TYR A 51 10.84 -6.26 -5.81
C TYR A 51 10.28 -4.85 -6.06
N VAL A 52 10.60 -4.23 -7.19
CA VAL A 52 10.03 -2.93 -7.55
C VAL A 52 8.54 -3.05 -7.87
N ASP A 53 8.18 -4.04 -8.69
CA ASP A 53 6.85 -4.14 -9.28
C ASP A 53 5.83 -4.75 -8.31
N GLU A 54 6.29 -5.66 -7.44
CA GLU A 54 5.45 -6.42 -6.52
C GLU A 54 5.42 -5.82 -5.11
N VAL A 55 6.43 -5.03 -4.72
CA VAL A 55 6.54 -4.48 -3.36
C VAL A 55 6.58 -2.95 -3.36
N ILE A 56 7.59 -2.34 -4.00
CA ILE A 56 7.81 -0.88 -3.85
C ILE A 56 6.70 -0.06 -4.51
N ILE A 57 6.39 -0.30 -5.79
CA ILE A 57 5.37 0.48 -6.52
C ILE A 57 3.97 0.32 -5.88
N PRO A 58 3.51 -0.89 -5.54
CA PRO A 58 2.21 -1.05 -4.89
C PRO A 58 2.12 -0.32 -3.55
N THR A 59 3.14 -0.46 -2.68
CA THR A 59 3.12 0.17 -1.35
C THR A 59 3.23 1.70 -1.41
N LEU A 60 4.01 2.26 -2.35
CA LEU A 60 4.03 3.70 -2.63
C LEU A 60 2.65 4.21 -3.05
N ARG A 61 1.98 3.53 -3.99
CA ARG A 61 0.64 3.93 -4.49
C ARG A 61 -0.44 3.87 -3.41
N LEU A 62 -0.28 3.00 -2.41
CA LEU A 62 -1.16 2.92 -1.25
C LEU A 62 -0.90 4.02 -0.21
N GLY A 63 0.18 4.79 -0.35
CA GLY A 63 0.65 5.74 0.66
C GLY A 63 1.21 5.05 1.91
N ASP A 64 1.57 3.77 1.79
CA ASP A 64 2.12 2.95 2.87
C ASP A 64 3.65 2.83 2.79
N ALA A 65 4.30 3.53 1.84
CA ALA A 65 5.75 3.58 1.75
C ALA A 65 6.27 4.91 1.19
N SER A 66 7.53 5.20 1.50
CA SER A 66 8.31 6.29 0.90
C SER A 66 9.66 5.74 0.41
N VAL A 67 10.18 6.27 -0.68
CA VAL A 67 11.49 5.88 -1.24
C VAL A 67 12.50 7.01 -1.04
N TYR A 68 13.60 6.70 -0.38
CA TYR A 68 14.77 7.56 -0.24
C TYR A 68 15.81 7.05 -1.23
N ALA A 69 16.26 7.90 -2.15
CA ALA A 69 17.28 7.50 -3.11
C ALA A 69 18.42 8.52 -3.20
N ALA A 70 19.63 7.99 -3.29
CA ALA A 70 20.79 8.74 -3.73
C ALA A 70 20.74 8.83 -5.27
N VAL A 71 20.55 10.05 -5.76
CA VAL A 71 20.32 10.38 -7.16
C VAL A 71 21.55 11.05 -7.73
N ARG A 72 21.92 10.63 -8.95
CA ARG A 72 22.88 11.32 -9.81
C ARG A 72 22.18 11.69 -11.11
N ASP A 73 22.27 12.97 -11.46
CA ASP A 73 21.80 13.48 -12.73
C ASP A 73 22.97 13.56 -13.72
N ARG A 74 22.70 13.24 -14.99
CA ARG A 74 23.68 13.36 -16.07
C ARG A 74 24.04 14.84 -16.25
N PRO A 75 25.33 15.20 -16.41
CA PRO A 75 25.73 16.59 -16.59
C PRO A 75 25.07 17.26 -17.80
N TRP A 76 24.97 16.54 -18.93
CA TRP A 76 24.30 17.03 -20.14
C TRP A 76 23.98 15.89 -21.14
N PRO A 77 22.80 15.88 -21.79
CA PRO A 77 21.61 16.63 -21.42
C PRO A 77 20.99 16.06 -20.13
N PRO A 78 20.49 16.91 -19.20
CA PRO A 78 19.88 16.47 -17.94
C PRO A 78 18.42 16.00 -18.09
N TRP A 79 18.00 15.60 -19.29
CA TRP A 79 16.65 15.12 -19.57
C TRP A 79 16.65 13.92 -20.50
N GLY A 80 15.53 13.20 -20.51
CA GLY A 80 15.34 11.97 -21.30
C GLY A 80 15.63 10.69 -20.52
N LEU A 81 15.43 9.55 -21.19
CA LEU A 81 15.66 8.24 -20.60
C LEU A 81 17.14 8.07 -20.22
N GLY A 82 17.40 7.69 -18.96
CA GLY A 82 18.76 7.52 -18.43
C GLY A 82 19.47 8.83 -18.06
N ALA A 83 18.78 9.98 -18.06
CA ALA A 83 19.34 11.23 -17.56
C ALA A 83 19.49 11.24 -16.03
N ARG A 84 18.73 10.39 -15.33
CA ARG A 84 18.78 10.23 -13.88
C ARG A 84 19.10 8.78 -13.54
N THR A 85 20.01 8.59 -12.59
CA THR A 85 20.42 7.26 -12.09
C THR A 85 20.39 7.24 -10.58
N PHE A 86 19.95 6.12 -10.01
CA PHE A 86 20.02 5.89 -8.56
C PHE A 86 21.30 5.13 -8.23
N SER A 87 22.00 5.60 -7.20
CA SER A 87 23.25 5.02 -6.68
C SER A 87 23.03 4.25 -5.39
N ALA A 88 22.00 4.62 -4.62
CA ALA A 88 21.53 3.89 -3.46
C ALA A 88 20.03 4.14 -3.25
N VAL A 89 19.33 3.19 -2.65
CA VAL A 89 17.88 3.24 -2.39
C VAL A 89 17.58 2.62 -1.03
N CYS A 90 16.78 3.30 -0.20
CA CYS A 90 16.12 2.74 0.97
C CYS A 90 14.62 2.96 0.85
N VAL A 91 13.84 1.91 1.09
CA VAL A 91 12.38 1.95 1.06
C VAL A 91 11.89 1.90 2.49
N VAL A 92 11.03 2.82 2.89
CA VAL A 92 10.51 2.91 4.26
C VAL A 92 9.04 2.59 4.24
N HIS A 93 8.65 1.46 4.81
CA HIS A 93 7.25 1.05 4.89
C HIS A 93 6.60 1.52 6.19
N ASN A 94 5.38 2.04 6.10
CA ASN A 94 4.51 2.27 7.25
C ASN A 94 3.92 0.93 7.71
N VAL A 95 4.27 0.48 8.92
CA VAL A 95 3.76 -0.78 9.46
C VAL A 95 2.53 -0.52 10.33
N ALA A 96 2.65 0.47 11.22
CA ALA A 96 1.61 0.92 12.13
C ALA A 96 1.79 2.41 12.42
N PRO A 97 0.85 3.09 13.10
CA PRO A 97 1.09 4.45 13.56
C PRO A 97 2.40 4.52 14.36
N GLU A 98 3.28 5.45 14.00
CA GLU A 98 4.60 5.63 14.63
C GLU A 98 5.54 4.40 14.52
N SER A 99 5.28 3.45 13.62
CA SER A 99 6.15 2.27 13.44
C SER A 99 6.47 2.05 11.97
N TRP A 100 7.76 2.07 11.66
CA TRP A 100 8.27 2.09 10.31
C TRP A 100 9.29 0.98 10.09
N ALA A 101 9.27 0.36 8.93
CA ALA A 101 10.20 -0.68 8.54
C ALA A 101 11.02 -0.21 7.33
N PRO A 102 12.22 0.37 7.56
CA PRO A 102 13.16 0.71 6.52
C PRO A 102 13.84 -0.56 6.00
N SER A 103 13.88 -0.72 4.68
CA SER A 103 14.68 -1.75 4.02
C SER A 103 16.17 -1.57 4.33
N PRO A 104 17.01 -2.58 4.03
CA PRO A 104 18.43 -2.32 3.85
C PRO A 104 18.65 -1.18 2.85
N VAL A 105 19.74 -0.45 3.00
CA VAL A 105 20.17 0.49 1.95
C VAL A 105 20.77 -0.34 0.83
N PHE A 106 20.02 -0.48 -0.26
CA PHE A 106 20.49 -1.09 -1.48
C PHE A 106 21.41 -0.11 -2.20
N THR A 107 22.48 -0.59 -2.80
CA THR A 107 23.49 0.23 -3.50
C THR A 107 23.73 -0.30 -4.90
N ALA A 108 24.13 0.56 -5.83
CA ALA A 108 24.69 0.09 -7.09
C ALA A 108 25.97 -0.70 -6.81
N ASP A 109 26.33 -1.65 -7.68
CA ASP A 109 27.46 -2.56 -7.44
C ASP A 109 28.77 -1.82 -7.12
N GLU A 110 29.00 -0.70 -7.79
CA GLU A 110 30.16 0.18 -7.58
C GLU A 110 30.15 0.93 -6.24
N GLU A 111 29.02 1.03 -5.56
CA GLU A 111 28.83 1.72 -4.27
C GLU A 111 28.66 0.76 -3.08
N GLY A 112 28.86 -0.56 -3.29
CA GLY A 112 28.56 -1.60 -2.30
C GLY A 112 29.25 -1.45 -0.93
N THR A 113 30.39 -0.76 -0.88
CA THR A 113 31.15 -0.48 0.35
C THR A 113 31.25 1.02 0.66
N ASN A 114 30.43 1.84 -0.01
CA ASN A 114 30.38 3.29 0.21
C ASN A 114 29.58 3.62 1.48
N ILE A 115 30.16 3.34 2.65
CA ILE A 115 29.53 3.59 3.95
C ILE A 115 29.19 5.07 4.15
N GLY A 116 29.94 6.00 3.56
CA GLY A 116 29.61 7.43 3.60
C GLY A 116 28.26 7.72 2.94
N LEU A 117 28.04 7.20 1.72
CA LEU A 117 26.77 7.32 1.01
C LEU A 117 25.62 6.58 1.72
N ILE A 118 25.88 5.35 2.17
CA ILE A 118 24.89 4.52 2.85
C ILE A 118 24.43 5.20 4.15
N GLY A 119 25.38 5.66 4.96
CA GLY A 119 25.10 6.37 6.22
C GLY A 119 24.40 7.69 5.98
N ALA A 120 24.79 8.45 4.95
CA ALA A 120 24.13 9.71 4.58
C ALA A 120 22.65 9.49 4.21
N LEU A 121 22.35 8.49 3.38
CA LEU A 121 20.98 8.18 2.97
C LEU A 121 20.15 7.71 4.16
N TYR A 122 20.69 6.83 5.01
CA TYR A 122 19.96 6.32 6.15
C TYR A 122 19.80 7.36 7.27
N LYS A 123 20.72 8.31 7.39
CA LYS A 123 20.58 9.47 8.28
C LYS A 123 19.33 10.27 7.91
N GLU A 124 19.14 10.60 6.64
CA GLU A 124 17.93 11.32 6.17
C GLU A 124 16.65 10.56 6.52
N VAL A 125 16.65 9.23 6.37
CA VAL A 125 15.54 8.37 6.81
C VAL A 125 15.29 8.51 8.31
N LEU A 126 16.32 8.31 9.14
CA LEU A 126 16.17 8.34 10.59
C LEU A 126 15.82 9.72 11.12
N GLU A 127 16.34 10.80 10.54
CA GLU A 127 15.98 12.16 10.93
C GLU A 127 14.53 12.48 10.61
N ALA A 128 14.01 12.03 9.46
CA ALA A 128 12.60 12.16 9.11
C ALA A 128 11.69 11.39 10.08
N LEU A 129 12.09 10.19 10.49
CA LEU A 129 11.33 9.37 11.45
C LEU A 129 11.46 9.88 12.89
N ALA A 130 12.62 10.39 13.29
CA ALA A 130 12.91 10.83 14.65
C ALA A 130 12.24 12.15 15.05
N VAL A 131 11.52 12.81 14.13
CA VAL A 131 10.69 14.00 14.43
C VAL A 131 9.73 13.71 15.59
N SER A 132 9.19 12.49 15.64
CA SER A 132 8.41 11.99 16.76
C SER A 132 9.27 11.12 17.67
N ARG A 133 9.27 11.42 18.98
CA ARG A 133 10.02 10.61 19.96
C ARG A 133 9.46 9.21 20.15
N THR A 134 8.22 8.98 19.75
CA THR A 134 7.56 7.68 19.82
C THR A 134 7.71 6.86 18.55
N SER A 135 8.29 7.45 17.49
CA SER A 135 8.50 6.72 16.25
C SER A 135 9.57 5.64 16.41
N GLU A 136 9.24 4.44 15.98
CA GLU A 136 10.07 3.24 16.07
C GLU A 136 10.41 2.69 14.69
N VAL A 137 11.60 2.10 14.61
CA VAL A 137 12.10 1.34 13.48
C VAL A 137 11.98 -0.14 13.79
N CYS A 138 11.52 -0.95 12.84
CA CYS A 138 11.33 -2.38 13.04
C CYS A 138 11.89 -3.27 11.92
N TYR A 139 12.39 -4.44 12.34
CA TYR A 139 12.85 -5.53 11.49
C TYR A 139 12.26 -6.85 11.96
N LEU A 140 12.11 -7.82 11.05
CA LEU A 140 11.86 -9.21 11.41
C LEU A 140 13.16 -9.99 11.28
N ALA A 141 13.60 -10.65 12.35
CA ALA A 141 14.80 -11.50 12.32
C ALA A 141 14.47 -12.96 12.61
N ALA A 142 15.09 -13.86 11.87
CA ALA A 142 14.90 -15.29 11.96
C ALA A 142 15.37 -15.81 13.32
N GLU A 143 14.59 -16.72 13.89
CA GLU A 143 14.95 -17.38 15.13
C GLU A 143 16.28 -18.11 15.00
N GLY A 144 17.21 -17.78 15.91
CA GLY A 144 18.53 -18.38 15.95
C GLY A 144 19.54 -17.73 14.99
N SER A 145 19.21 -16.59 14.36
CA SER A 145 20.17 -15.80 13.59
C SER A 145 21.16 -15.11 14.54
N VAL A 146 22.38 -15.63 14.59
CA VAL A 146 23.45 -15.06 15.44
C VAL A 146 23.86 -13.67 14.96
N LEU A 147 23.98 -13.46 13.65
CA LEU A 147 24.44 -12.18 13.11
C LEU A 147 23.35 -11.11 13.20
N ALA A 148 22.12 -11.42 12.80
CA ALA A 148 21.02 -10.45 12.85
C ALA A 148 20.72 -10.05 14.29
N ASP A 149 20.60 -11.01 15.21
CA ASP A 149 20.36 -10.73 16.63
C ASP A 149 21.47 -9.80 17.18
N ARG A 150 22.74 -10.13 16.90
CA ARG A 150 23.87 -9.34 17.39
C ARG A 150 23.91 -7.93 16.80
N VAL A 151 23.60 -7.78 15.52
CA VAL A 151 23.58 -6.47 14.85
C VAL A 151 22.44 -5.62 15.38
N LEU A 152 21.24 -6.18 15.51
CA LEU A 152 20.06 -5.48 15.99
C LEU A 152 20.20 -5.08 17.48
N GLU A 153 20.52 -6.02 18.36
CA GLU A 153 20.67 -5.75 19.81
C GLU A 153 21.76 -4.73 20.10
N ARG A 154 22.90 -4.79 19.40
CA ARG A 154 24.00 -3.83 19.57
C ARG A 154 23.58 -2.40 19.22
N ASN A 155 22.59 -2.23 18.35
CA ASN A 155 22.09 -0.93 17.91
C ASN A 155 20.78 -0.52 18.62
N GLY A 156 20.46 -1.17 19.74
CA GLY A 156 19.36 -0.77 20.62
C GLY A 156 18.01 -1.40 20.29
N PHE A 157 17.95 -2.30 19.30
CA PHE A 157 16.72 -3.02 19.02
C PHE A 157 16.43 -4.03 20.13
N ARG A 158 15.15 -4.12 20.50
CA ARG A 158 14.63 -5.11 21.44
C ARG A 158 13.71 -6.06 20.71
N ARG A 159 13.88 -7.33 20.99
CA ARG A 159 13.00 -8.39 20.50
C ARG A 159 11.64 -8.30 21.19
N ASP A 160 10.60 -8.40 20.39
CA ASP A 160 9.21 -8.54 20.77
C ASP A 160 8.79 -10.01 20.64
N ASP A 161 7.70 -10.39 21.33
CA ASP A 161 7.11 -11.72 21.25
C ASP A 161 6.22 -11.91 20.01
N ASP A 162 6.05 -10.84 19.21
CA ASP A 162 5.38 -10.88 17.91
C ASP A 162 6.08 -11.84 16.94
N VAL A 163 5.42 -12.98 16.67
CA VAL A 163 5.94 -14.07 15.84
C VAL A 163 5.37 -14.06 14.43
N PHE A 164 6.26 -14.12 13.44
CA PHE A 164 5.95 -14.30 12.03
C PHE A 164 6.49 -15.65 11.56
N MET A 165 5.66 -16.46 10.92
CA MET A 165 6.10 -17.76 10.38
C MET A 165 6.19 -17.66 8.87
N THR A 166 7.33 -18.07 8.30
CA THR A 166 7.50 -18.32 6.87
C THR A 166 7.92 -19.78 6.63
N GLU A 167 8.14 -20.19 5.39
CA GLU A 167 8.50 -21.60 5.02
C GLU A 167 9.92 -21.88 5.40
N HIS A 168 10.65 -20.78 5.45
CA HIS A 168 12.03 -20.72 5.77
C HIS A 168 12.19 -20.78 7.29
N ALA A 169 11.59 -19.88 8.05
CA ALA A 169 11.85 -19.81 9.49
C ALA A 169 10.69 -19.19 10.27
N ARG A 170 10.80 -19.29 11.60
CA ARG A 170 10.09 -18.43 12.54
C ARG A 170 10.90 -17.14 12.69
N TYR A 171 10.24 -15.99 12.66
CA TYR A 171 10.83 -14.67 12.80
C TYR A 171 10.20 -13.95 13.98
N PHE A 172 10.99 -13.11 14.63
CA PHE A 172 10.55 -12.24 15.72
C PHE A 172 10.73 -10.79 15.32
N THR A 173 9.82 -9.94 15.79
CA THR A 173 9.92 -8.50 15.56
C THR A 173 10.97 -7.90 16.47
N TYR A 174 11.84 -7.07 15.92
CA TYR A 174 12.80 -6.26 16.64
C TYR A 174 12.43 -4.80 16.46
N ARG A 175 12.38 -4.03 17.55
CA ARG A 175 11.97 -2.62 17.55
C ARG A 175 13.01 -1.75 18.25
N ALA A 176 13.31 -0.58 17.69
CA ALA A 176 14.13 0.45 18.32
C ALA A 176 13.50 1.83 18.08
N PRO A 177 13.49 2.75 19.05
CA PRO A 177 13.13 4.14 18.78
C PRO A 177 14.06 4.74 17.73
N ALA A 178 13.51 5.44 16.73
CA ALA A 178 14.29 5.97 15.60
C ALA A 178 15.41 6.92 16.06
N HIS A 179 15.12 7.75 17.06
CA HIS A 179 16.09 8.68 17.64
C HIS A 179 17.23 7.97 18.40
N GLU A 180 16.94 6.85 19.08
CA GLU A 180 17.97 6.05 19.75
C GLU A 180 18.85 5.35 18.71
N LEU A 181 18.27 4.82 17.63
CA LEU A 181 19.02 4.21 16.55
C LEU A 181 19.97 5.22 15.86
N LEU A 182 19.49 6.44 15.60
CA LEU A 182 20.29 7.52 15.05
C LEU A 182 21.53 7.81 15.91
N SER A 183 21.35 7.87 17.24
CA SER A 183 22.43 8.11 18.20
C SER A 183 23.36 6.90 18.38
N ASN A 184 22.81 5.67 18.37
CA ASN A 184 23.58 4.44 18.43
C ASN A 184 24.49 4.27 17.21
N LEU A 185 24.06 4.75 16.03
CA LEU A 185 24.88 4.79 14.82
C LEU A 185 25.81 6.01 14.76
N ARG A 186 25.70 6.94 15.72
CA ARG A 186 26.43 8.22 15.78
C ARG A 186 26.25 9.08 14.51
N LEU A 187 25.08 8.95 13.88
CA LEU A 187 24.75 9.73 12.70
C LEU A 187 24.22 11.13 13.07
N ASP A 188 23.76 11.33 14.30
CA ASP A 188 23.41 12.64 14.88
C ASP A 188 24.63 13.58 15.02
N ASP A 189 25.82 13.02 15.23
CA ASP A 189 27.07 13.77 15.40
C ASP A 189 27.71 14.29 14.10
N VAL A 190 27.22 13.86 12.94
CA VAL A 190 27.87 14.09 11.64
C VAL A 190 26.84 14.62 10.64
N SER A 191 27.23 15.62 9.84
CA SER A 191 26.36 16.14 8.79
C SER A 191 26.34 15.23 7.55
N VAL A 192 25.28 15.29 6.75
CA VAL A 192 25.21 14.56 5.47
C VAL A 192 26.36 14.92 4.52
N PRO A 193 26.74 16.20 4.33
CA PRO A 193 27.92 16.56 3.56
C PRO A 193 29.21 15.90 4.05
N ASP A 194 29.43 15.84 5.37
CA ASP A 194 30.62 15.23 5.96
C ASP A 194 30.63 13.71 5.73
N LEU A 195 29.48 13.05 5.85
CA LEU A 195 29.30 11.63 5.49
C LEU A 195 29.65 11.38 4.01
N LEU A 196 29.16 12.21 3.10
CA LEU A 196 29.46 12.11 1.67
C LEU A 196 30.94 12.40 1.36
N ALA A 197 31.56 13.31 2.11
CA ALA A 197 32.98 13.65 1.97
C ALA A 197 33.93 12.62 2.61
N TYR A 198 33.41 11.65 3.37
CA TYR A 198 34.21 10.77 4.23
C TYR A 198 35.02 11.52 5.31
N ASP A 199 34.48 12.65 5.79
CA ASP A 199 35.07 13.45 6.85
C ASP A 199 34.38 13.18 8.20
N PHE A 200 34.56 11.97 8.73
CA PHE A 200 33.96 11.56 9.98
C PHE A 200 34.82 10.57 10.78
N PRO A 201 34.60 10.44 12.09
CA PRO A 201 35.41 9.56 12.93
C PRO A 201 35.33 8.08 12.51
N ALA A 202 36.43 7.35 12.68
CA ALA A 202 36.49 5.91 12.38
C ALA A 202 35.41 5.09 13.11
N GLU A 203 35.01 5.52 14.31
CA GLU A 203 33.92 4.87 15.04
C GLU A 203 32.58 4.93 14.29
N VAL A 204 32.27 6.03 13.61
CA VAL A 204 31.06 6.17 12.79
C VAL A 204 31.14 5.20 11.62
N LEU A 205 32.32 5.08 10.98
CA LEU A 205 32.57 4.11 9.91
C LEU A 205 32.30 2.68 10.40
N ASP A 206 32.92 2.27 11.51
CA ASP A 206 32.84 0.90 12.02
C ASP A 206 31.42 0.50 12.43
N ARG A 207 30.69 1.41 13.10
CA ARG A 207 29.29 1.18 13.52
C ARG A 207 28.38 1.03 12.31
N ASN A 208 28.44 1.97 11.37
CA ASN A 208 27.59 1.96 10.18
C ASN A 208 27.95 0.83 9.22
N ALA A 209 29.24 0.48 9.08
CA ALA A 209 29.66 -0.68 8.29
C ALA A 209 29.08 -1.98 8.85
N LEU A 210 29.24 -2.22 10.16
CA LEU A 210 28.70 -3.43 10.80
C LEU A 210 27.18 -3.49 10.68
N TYR A 211 26.49 -2.38 10.94
CA TYR A 211 25.04 -2.32 10.87
C TYR A 211 24.54 -2.55 9.45
N HIS A 212 24.89 -1.68 8.50
CA HIS A 212 24.31 -1.73 7.17
C HIS A 212 24.69 -2.97 6.37
N LEU A 213 25.96 -3.41 6.45
CA LEU A 213 26.37 -4.64 5.77
C LEU A 213 25.74 -5.87 6.41
N GLY A 214 25.58 -5.87 7.74
CA GLY A 214 24.91 -6.95 8.46
C GLY A 214 23.43 -7.07 8.07
N ILE A 215 22.69 -5.95 8.09
CA ILE A 215 21.29 -5.89 7.68
C ILE A 215 21.13 -6.30 6.20
N LEU A 216 21.97 -5.77 5.31
CA LEU A 216 21.94 -6.10 3.88
C LEU A 216 22.22 -7.59 3.63
N LEU A 217 23.25 -8.16 4.24
CA LEU A 217 23.59 -9.57 4.07
C LEU A 217 22.49 -10.50 4.61
N GLY A 218 21.88 -10.13 5.75
CA GLY A 218 20.77 -10.89 6.32
C GLY A 218 19.51 -10.85 5.46
N ALA A 219 19.24 -9.73 4.78
CA ALA A 219 18.05 -9.53 3.97
C ALA A 219 18.19 -9.93 2.49
N ARG A 220 19.41 -9.93 1.95
CA ARG A 220 19.69 -10.18 0.53
C ARG A 220 19.09 -11.47 -0.03
N PRO A 221 19.05 -12.61 0.68
CA PRO A 221 18.40 -13.82 0.17
C PRO A 221 16.92 -13.59 -0.19
N GLY A 222 16.21 -12.83 0.64
CA GLY A 222 14.79 -12.51 0.42
C GLY A 222 14.55 -11.61 -0.80
N LEU A 223 15.51 -10.75 -1.14
CA LEU A 223 15.41 -9.84 -2.29
C LEU A 223 15.39 -10.57 -3.64
N THR A 224 16.02 -11.75 -3.71
CA THR A 224 16.19 -12.51 -4.98
C THR A 224 15.28 -13.73 -5.09
N ASP A 225 14.27 -13.85 -4.22
CA ASP A 225 13.32 -14.98 -4.16
C ASP A 225 14.01 -16.35 -4.04
N ARG A 226 15.17 -16.36 -3.36
CA ARG A 226 16.04 -17.53 -3.25
C ARG A 226 16.63 -17.59 -1.85
N GLN A 227 16.14 -18.56 -1.08
CA GLN A 227 16.66 -19.05 0.22
C GLN A 227 16.15 -18.35 1.48
N ARG A 228 16.44 -18.98 2.64
CA ARG A 228 16.20 -18.55 4.03
C ARG A 228 16.88 -17.19 4.31
N PRO A 229 16.17 -16.05 4.31
CA PRO A 229 16.76 -14.80 4.78
C PRO A 229 16.87 -14.82 6.32
N GLU A 230 17.88 -14.15 6.86
CA GLU A 230 17.99 -13.92 8.30
C GLU A 230 17.15 -12.73 8.74
N ILE A 231 16.99 -11.74 7.85
CA ILE A 231 16.16 -10.55 8.09
C ILE A 231 15.16 -10.43 6.95
N ILE A 232 13.91 -10.12 7.26
CA ILE A 232 12.89 -9.83 6.24
C ILE A 232 12.29 -8.46 6.47
N ASP A 233 12.03 -7.77 5.37
CA ASP A 233 11.35 -6.48 5.39
C ASP A 233 9.88 -6.67 5.80
N LEU A 234 9.40 -5.75 6.60
CA LEU A 234 8.01 -5.70 7.04
C LEU A 234 7.30 -4.59 6.26
N ALA A 235 6.14 -4.90 5.66
CA ALA A 235 5.24 -3.86 5.17
C ALA A 235 3.84 -4.09 5.72
N ARG A 236 3.00 -3.05 5.61
CA ARG A 236 1.59 -3.11 6.02
C ARG A 236 0.89 -4.28 5.34
N GLY A 237 0.29 -5.18 6.13
CA GLY A 237 -0.35 -6.39 5.61
C GLY A 237 0.55 -7.63 5.48
N GLY A 238 1.86 -7.49 5.73
CA GLY A 238 2.80 -8.59 5.88
C GLY A 238 3.21 -9.27 4.56
N HIS A 239 4.33 -8.82 3.95
CA HIS A 239 5.01 -9.56 2.88
C HIS A 239 5.57 -10.92 3.32
N ALA A 240 5.52 -11.23 4.62
CA ALA A 240 5.90 -12.51 5.23
C ALA A 240 4.66 -13.35 5.60
N SER A 241 3.74 -13.57 4.67
CA SER A 241 2.57 -14.44 4.90
C SER A 241 2.95 -15.92 4.82
N LYS A 242 3.00 -16.56 6.00
CA LYS A 242 2.86 -18.00 6.31
C LYS A 242 2.69 -18.99 5.14
N PRO A 243 3.65 -19.89 4.93
CA PRO A 243 3.49 -21.11 4.17
C PRO A 243 3.35 -22.31 5.11
N GLY A 244 2.52 -23.24 4.67
CA GLY A 244 1.86 -24.22 5.52
C GLY A 244 0.35 -24.02 5.39
N GLY A 245 -0.19 -24.49 4.26
CA GLY A 245 -1.60 -24.37 3.94
C GLY A 245 -2.50 -25.04 4.99
N VAL A 246 -3.21 -24.22 5.75
CA VAL A 246 -4.69 -24.17 5.90
C VAL A 246 -5.00 -22.69 6.18
N PRO A 247 -5.96 -22.04 5.49
CA PRO A 247 -5.92 -20.58 5.29
C PRO A 247 -6.29 -19.82 6.54
N GLY A 248 -5.27 -19.27 7.19
CA GLY A 248 -5.37 -18.22 8.19
C GLY A 248 -4.86 -16.89 7.63
N GLY A 249 -5.65 -16.27 6.76
CA GLY A 249 -5.69 -14.81 6.55
C GLY A 249 -4.57 -14.15 5.73
N THR A 250 -4.90 -13.96 4.45
CA THR A 250 -4.53 -12.85 3.52
C THR A 250 -3.07 -12.70 3.06
N GLY A 251 -2.86 -13.00 1.77
CA GLY A 251 -1.67 -12.69 0.97
C GLY A 251 -1.67 -13.39 -0.39
N THR A 252 -2.62 -13.04 -1.27
CA THR A 252 -2.49 -13.19 -2.74
C THR A 252 -2.29 -11.77 -3.27
N ASP A 253 -1.35 -11.48 -4.17
CA ASP A 253 -1.44 -11.77 -5.62
C ASP A 253 -0.10 -11.37 -6.31
N LEU A 254 0.43 -12.22 -7.21
CA LEU A 254 0.48 -12.04 -8.68
C LEU A 254 1.26 -10.80 -9.20
N GLY A 255 2.51 -11.01 -9.62
CA GLY A 255 2.88 -11.13 -11.05
C GLY A 255 3.49 -9.92 -11.77
N THR A 256 4.72 -10.08 -12.27
CA THR A 256 5.41 -9.18 -13.21
C THR A 256 4.77 -9.04 -14.61
N ASP A 257 4.82 -7.79 -15.09
CA ASP A 257 4.47 -7.17 -16.38
C ASP A 257 4.89 -7.89 -17.68
N GLN A 258 3.93 -8.07 -18.63
CA GLN A 258 4.15 -8.06 -20.10
C GLN A 258 2.93 -7.59 -20.95
N PHE A 259 1.96 -6.82 -20.43
CA PHE A 259 0.77 -6.41 -21.22
C PHE A 259 0.36 -4.94 -21.06
N GLY A 260 1.28 -4.00 -21.24
CA GLY A 260 1.05 -2.55 -21.09
C GLY A 260 0.36 -1.84 -22.27
N GLY A 261 -0.56 -2.48 -23.01
CA GLY A 261 -1.15 -1.84 -24.21
C GLY A 261 -2.54 -2.31 -24.66
N LEU A 262 -3.28 -3.09 -23.86
CA LEU A 262 -4.54 -3.71 -24.30
C LEU A 262 -5.70 -3.69 -23.30
N LEU A 263 -5.55 -2.99 -22.17
CA LEU A 263 -6.61 -2.85 -21.16
C LEU A 263 -7.03 -1.37 -21.08
N GLY A 264 -8.24 -1.06 -21.52
CA GLY A 264 -8.82 0.26 -21.25
C GLY A 264 -9.05 0.42 -19.75
N GLU A 265 -8.93 1.64 -19.22
CA GLU A 265 -9.36 1.90 -17.84
C GLU A 265 -10.85 1.51 -17.68
N LEU A 266 -11.21 0.94 -16.52
CA LEU A 266 -12.60 0.62 -16.21
C LEU A 266 -13.38 1.92 -15.98
N PRO A 267 -14.63 2.03 -16.48
CA PRO A 267 -15.41 3.27 -16.36
C PRO A 267 -16.03 3.40 -14.97
N TYR A 268 -15.26 3.78 -13.95
CA TYR A 268 -15.79 4.08 -12.62
C TYR A 268 -15.17 5.36 -12.05
N VAL A 269 -15.81 5.94 -11.04
CA VAL A 269 -15.31 7.09 -10.29
C VAL A 269 -15.41 6.82 -8.80
N SER A 270 -14.36 7.16 -8.05
CA SER A 270 -14.37 7.18 -6.59
C SER A 270 -14.30 8.61 -6.06
N LEU A 271 -15.05 8.89 -5.01
CA LEU A 271 -15.11 10.17 -4.31
C LEU A 271 -14.95 9.91 -2.81
N GLY A 272 -13.88 10.41 -2.21
CA GLY A 272 -13.68 10.35 -0.76
C GLY A 272 -14.29 11.56 -0.05
N ARG A 273 -14.56 11.41 1.24
CA ARG A 273 -15.16 12.45 2.09
C ARG A 273 -16.53 12.93 1.58
N PHE A 274 -17.36 12.01 1.11
CA PHE A 274 -18.59 12.32 0.38
C PHE A 274 -19.70 12.90 1.28
N LEU A 275 -19.98 12.26 2.41
CA LEU A 275 -20.95 12.73 3.41
C LEU A 275 -20.29 13.60 4.49
N GLY A 276 -18.98 13.46 4.73
CA GLY A 276 -18.29 14.14 5.81
C GLY A 276 -18.85 13.71 7.16
N SER A 277 -19.18 14.68 8.02
CA SER A 277 -19.74 14.43 9.36
C SER A 277 -21.06 13.65 9.34
N ASP A 278 -21.82 13.68 8.24
CA ASP A 278 -23.09 12.94 8.14
C ASP A 278 -22.88 11.42 8.09
N ALA A 279 -21.67 10.95 7.78
CA ALA A 279 -21.31 9.53 7.79
C ALA A 279 -21.46 8.89 9.19
N GLU A 280 -21.12 9.63 10.24
CA GLU A 280 -21.26 9.17 11.63
C GLU A 280 -22.73 9.03 12.04
N ASN A 281 -23.57 9.98 11.61
CA ASN A 281 -25.00 9.96 11.86
C ASN A 281 -25.67 8.79 11.11
N LEU A 282 -25.25 8.52 9.87
CA LEU A 282 -25.66 7.34 9.13
C LEU A 282 -25.28 6.05 9.86
N MET A 283 -24.03 5.94 10.32
CA MET A 283 -23.57 4.76 11.06
C MET A 283 -24.42 4.51 12.31
N ARG A 284 -24.66 5.55 13.12
CA ARG A 284 -25.48 5.44 14.34
C ARG A 284 -26.91 4.96 14.05
N ASN A 285 -27.55 5.55 13.04
CA ASN A 285 -28.92 5.17 12.65
C ASN A 285 -29.01 3.72 12.15
N VAL A 286 -27.97 3.23 11.47
CA VAL A 286 -27.89 1.84 11.00
C VAL A 286 -27.76 0.88 12.16
N LEU A 287 -26.92 1.20 13.15
CA LEU A 287 -26.75 0.38 14.35
C LEU A 287 -28.05 0.24 15.16
N GLU A 288 -28.80 1.32 15.33
CA GLU A 288 -30.11 1.31 16.03
C GLU A 288 -31.17 0.46 15.33
N ARG A 289 -30.96 0.12 14.06
CA ARG A 289 -31.90 -0.62 13.21
C ARG A 289 -31.44 -2.04 12.92
N GLU A 290 -30.47 -2.58 13.67
CA GLU A 290 -29.95 -3.94 13.47
C GLU A 290 -31.06 -4.99 13.32
N GLU A 291 -32.09 -4.95 14.16
CA GLU A 291 -33.20 -5.92 14.15
C GLU A 291 -34.08 -5.85 12.89
N LYS A 292 -34.02 -4.76 12.12
CA LYS A 292 -34.80 -4.58 10.89
C LYS A 292 -34.12 -5.17 9.65
N PHE A 293 -32.85 -5.55 9.77
CA PHE A 293 -32.10 -6.14 8.66
C PHE A 293 -32.63 -7.53 8.31
N GLN A 294 -32.82 -7.79 7.02
CA GLN A 294 -33.27 -9.07 6.48
C GLN A 294 -32.15 -9.76 5.71
N PRO A 295 -32.17 -11.10 5.57
CA PRO A 295 -31.22 -11.81 4.70
C PRO A 295 -31.23 -11.25 3.28
N ALA A 296 -30.05 -11.02 2.73
CA ALA A 296 -29.91 -10.48 1.39
C ALA A 296 -30.46 -11.45 0.34
N THR A 297 -31.15 -10.91 -0.66
CA THR A 297 -31.73 -11.71 -1.75
C THR A 297 -30.96 -11.54 -3.05
N VAL A 298 -31.13 -12.50 -3.96
CA VAL A 298 -30.68 -12.45 -5.35
C VAL A 298 -31.88 -12.54 -6.29
N LEU A 299 -31.77 -11.91 -7.46
CA LEU A 299 -32.73 -12.05 -8.54
C LEU A 299 -32.10 -12.89 -9.66
N PRO A 300 -32.54 -14.14 -9.87
CA PRO A 300 -32.06 -14.94 -11.00
C PRO A 300 -32.52 -14.36 -12.33
N PHE A 301 -31.71 -14.60 -13.36
CA PHE A 301 -32.08 -14.29 -14.73
C PHE A 301 -33.42 -14.96 -15.11
N GLY A 302 -34.38 -14.15 -15.55
CA GLY A 302 -35.72 -14.60 -15.96
C GLY A 302 -36.74 -14.81 -14.84
N SER A 303 -36.42 -14.49 -13.58
CA SER A 303 -37.38 -14.51 -12.46
C SER A 303 -37.83 -13.10 -12.09
N THR A 304 -39.08 -12.95 -11.69
CA THR A 304 -39.63 -11.70 -11.13
C THR A 304 -39.59 -11.65 -9.60
N SER A 305 -39.27 -12.77 -8.94
CA SER A 305 -39.32 -12.88 -7.48
C SER A 305 -37.92 -13.08 -6.90
N PRO A 306 -37.45 -12.17 -6.01
CA PRO A 306 -36.18 -12.33 -5.32
C PRO A 306 -36.25 -13.45 -4.27
N PHE A 307 -35.15 -14.17 -4.08
CA PHE A 307 -35.06 -15.19 -3.03
C PHE A 307 -33.65 -15.24 -2.40
N VAL A 308 -33.51 -15.92 -1.27
CA VAL A 308 -32.23 -16.06 -0.55
C VAL A 308 -31.41 -17.22 -1.14
N ASP A 309 -30.25 -16.90 -1.71
CA ASP A 309 -29.28 -17.88 -2.23
C ASP A 309 -27.91 -17.66 -1.58
N GLU A 310 -27.67 -18.32 -0.44
CA GLU A 310 -26.42 -18.17 0.32
C GLU A 310 -25.18 -18.67 -0.44
N ARG A 311 -25.33 -19.42 -1.54
CA ARG A 311 -24.19 -19.79 -2.40
C ARG A 311 -23.73 -18.64 -3.27
N ARG A 312 -24.61 -17.67 -3.54
CA ARG A 312 -24.34 -16.51 -4.38
C ARG A 312 -24.14 -15.23 -3.56
N ARG A 313 -24.99 -14.98 -2.56
CA ARG A 313 -24.95 -13.77 -1.74
C ARG A 313 -25.20 -14.13 -0.27
N ARG A 314 -24.29 -13.71 0.60
CA ARG A 314 -24.44 -13.73 2.06
C ARG A 314 -24.29 -12.31 2.58
N GLY A 315 -25.12 -11.96 3.55
CA GLY A 315 -25.23 -10.60 4.06
C GLY A 315 -26.66 -10.29 4.47
N ARG A 316 -26.83 -9.11 5.06
CA ARG A 316 -28.14 -8.60 5.43
C ARG A 316 -28.40 -7.25 4.76
N THR A 317 -29.64 -6.97 4.42
CA THR A 317 -30.06 -5.73 3.76
C THR A 317 -31.16 -5.02 4.54
N LEU A 318 -31.17 -3.69 4.44
CA LEU A 318 -32.22 -2.81 4.94
C LEU A 318 -32.63 -1.87 3.81
N ASP A 319 -33.87 -2.02 3.34
CA ASP A 319 -34.43 -1.22 2.23
C ASP A 319 -35.06 0.10 2.72
N ASP A 320 -35.54 0.15 3.97
CA ASP A 320 -36.07 1.37 4.60
C ASP A 320 -34.93 2.29 5.06
N VAL A 321 -34.47 3.14 4.15
CA VAL A 321 -33.35 4.09 4.33
C VAL A 321 -33.81 5.54 4.34
N GLY A 322 -35.09 5.80 4.63
CA GLY A 322 -35.69 7.14 4.58
C GLY A 322 -35.00 8.18 5.47
N PHE A 323 -34.27 7.75 6.50
CA PHE A 323 -33.55 8.64 7.42
C PHE A 323 -32.34 9.39 6.78
N ILE A 324 -31.82 8.90 5.65
CA ILE A 324 -30.67 9.51 4.95
C ILE A 324 -30.98 9.84 3.48
N TYR A 325 -32.17 9.45 2.99
CA TYR A 325 -32.51 9.47 1.57
C TYR A 325 -32.28 10.85 0.93
N ASP A 326 -32.94 11.89 1.43
CA ASP A 326 -32.91 13.22 0.82
C ASP A 326 -31.49 13.81 0.83
N ALA A 327 -30.82 13.79 1.98
CA ALA A 327 -29.47 14.33 2.13
C ALA A 327 -28.44 13.62 1.24
N PHE A 328 -28.55 12.29 1.12
CA PHE A 328 -27.66 11.51 0.26
C PHE A 328 -27.94 11.78 -1.22
N VAL A 329 -29.22 11.77 -1.62
CA VAL A 329 -29.63 11.96 -3.01
C VAL A 329 -29.28 13.36 -3.52
N ASP A 330 -29.43 14.39 -2.70
CA ASP A 330 -29.07 15.76 -3.09
C ASP A 330 -27.56 15.89 -3.35
N ARG A 331 -26.72 15.34 -2.47
CA ARG A 331 -25.26 15.30 -2.68
C ARG A 331 -24.90 14.46 -3.91
N LEU A 332 -25.55 13.32 -4.10
CA LEU A 332 -25.31 12.43 -5.23
C LEU A 332 -25.64 13.13 -6.56
N LYS A 333 -26.79 13.81 -6.65
CA LYS A 333 -27.18 14.61 -7.82
C LYS A 333 -26.18 15.72 -8.10
N GLY A 334 -25.64 16.37 -7.07
CA GLY A 334 -24.59 17.38 -7.22
C GLY A 334 -23.28 16.82 -7.78
N ALA A 335 -22.89 15.60 -7.38
CA ALA A 335 -21.66 14.95 -7.84
C ALA A 335 -21.79 14.28 -9.22
N LEU A 336 -23.01 13.92 -9.63
CA LEU A 336 -23.27 13.09 -10.79
C LEU A 336 -22.74 13.65 -12.13
N PRO A 337 -22.91 14.95 -12.46
CA PRO A 337 -22.39 15.51 -13.71
C PRO A 337 -20.87 15.34 -13.83
N GLY A 338 -20.14 15.58 -12.75
CA GLY A 338 -18.68 15.40 -12.70
C GLY A 338 -18.27 13.94 -12.81
N ALA A 339 -19.01 13.03 -12.19
CA ALA A 339 -18.77 11.60 -12.28
C ALA A 339 -18.99 11.06 -13.71
N LEU A 340 -20.09 11.46 -14.36
CA LEU A 340 -20.39 11.09 -15.75
C LEU A 340 -19.29 11.56 -16.71
N SER A 341 -18.85 12.81 -16.57
CA SER A 341 -17.77 13.37 -17.39
C SER A 341 -16.47 12.59 -17.25
N ARG A 342 -16.08 12.22 -16.02
CA ARG A 342 -14.86 11.42 -15.77
C ARG A 342 -14.93 10.00 -16.33
N MET A 343 -16.11 9.39 -16.34
CA MET A 343 -16.33 8.07 -16.95
C MET A 343 -16.53 8.13 -18.48
N GLY A 344 -16.54 9.31 -19.08
CA GLY A 344 -16.84 9.48 -20.52
C GLY A 344 -18.27 9.11 -20.90
N ILE A 345 -19.22 9.17 -19.96
CA ILE A 345 -20.63 8.82 -20.17
C ILE A 345 -21.42 10.09 -20.48
N GLU A 346 -22.20 10.06 -21.57
CA GLU A 346 -23.10 11.16 -21.91
C GLU A 346 -24.16 11.35 -20.82
N GLY A 347 -24.44 12.62 -20.49
CA GLY A 347 -25.49 13.00 -19.56
C GLY A 347 -26.85 12.42 -19.94
N PHE A 348 -27.64 12.03 -18.95
CA PHE A 348 -28.99 11.51 -19.18
C PHE A 348 -29.98 12.04 -18.14
N PRO A 349 -31.27 12.14 -18.50
CA PRO A 349 -32.31 12.48 -17.54
C PRO A 349 -32.37 11.43 -16.43
N VAL A 350 -32.13 11.86 -15.18
CA VAL A 350 -32.15 10.99 -14.00
C VAL A 350 -33.61 10.69 -13.62
N GLY A 351 -33.95 9.41 -13.57
CA GLY A 351 -35.24 8.90 -13.08
C GLY A 351 -35.20 8.65 -11.57
N ARG A 352 -35.83 7.55 -11.13
CA ARG A 352 -35.79 7.16 -9.71
C ARG A 352 -34.38 6.76 -9.26
N ILE A 353 -34.10 6.94 -7.97
CA ILE A 353 -32.88 6.46 -7.32
C ILE A 353 -33.30 5.50 -6.21
N GLU A 354 -32.84 4.26 -6.34
CA GLU A 354 -33.04 3.19 -5.35
C GLU A 354 -31.86 3.22 -4.36
N LEU A 355 -32.13 3.02 -3.06
CA LEU A 355 -31.13 2.96 -2.00
C LEU A 355 -31.39 1.75 -1.12
N GLN A 356 -30.32 1.06 -0.72
CA GLN A 356 -30.35 -0.11 0.17
C GLN A 356 -29.09 -0.11 1.03
N VAL A 357 -29.24 -0.21 2.36
CA VAL A 357 -28.09 -0.49 3.21
C VAL A 357 -27.81 -2.00 3.19
N THR A 358 -26.54 -2.38 3.02
CA THR A 358 -26.07 -3.75 3.18
C THR A 358 -25.10 -3.82 4.34
N ALA A 359 -25.35 -4.76 5.25
CA ALA A 359 -24.43 -5.14 6.32
C ALA A 359 -23.83 -6.50 6.00
N SER A 360 -22.50 -6.54 5.92
CA SER A 360 -21.72 -7.76 5.68
C SER A 360 -20.89 -8.09 6.91
N GLY A 361 -21.22 -9.21 7.56
CA GLY A 361 -20.54 -9.78 8.71
C GLY A 361 -19.44 -10.78 8.33
N ASP A 362 -18.99 -11.56 9.30
CA ASP A 362 -17.92 -12.55 9.10
C ASP A 362 -18.33 -13.65 8.10
N GLY A 363 -17.52 -13.85 7.06
CA GLY A 363 -17.73 -14.81 5.99
C GLY A 363 -18.78 -14.42 4.95
N ASP A 364 -19.32 -13.19 5.01
CA ASP A 364 -20.26 -12.69 4.01
C ASP A 364 -19.56 -12.33 2.69
N TYR A 365 -20.25 -12.49 1.56
CA TYR A 365 -19.74 -12.26 0.21
C TYR A 365 -20.89 -12.06 -0.79
N TYR A 366 -20.59 -11.53 -1.98
CA TYR A 366 -21.52 -11.55 -3.11
C TYR A 366 -20.75 -11.86 -4.38
N ARG A 367 -20.97 -13.05 -4.95
CA ARG A 367 -20.31 -13.53 -6.17
C ARG A 367 -20.54 -12.59 -7.36
N MET A 368 -19.67 -12.69 -8.36
CA MET A 368 -19.74 -11.94 -9.61
C MET A 368 -21.17 -11.88 -10.20
N HIS A 369 -21.66 -10.65 -10.37
CA HIS A 369 -22.97 -10.35 -10.93
C HIS A 369 -22.94 -9.02 -11.69
N ARG A 370 -24.08 -8.70 -12.32
CA ARG A 370 -24.39 -7.38 -12.90
C ARG A 370 -25.67 -6.89 -12.25
N ASP A 371 -25.76 -5.59 -12.02
CA ASP A 371 -26.95 -4.98 -11.41
C ASP A 371 -28.06 -4.68 -12.41
N ALA A 372 -27.70 -4.67 -13.70
CA ALA A 372 -28.57 -4.42 -14.82
C ALA A 372 -28.33 -5.46 -15.92
N ASP A 373 -29.42 -5.93 -16.51
CA ASP A 373 -29.43 -6.63 -17.78
C ASP A 373 -29.63 -5.64 -18.95
N ALA A 374 -29.92 -6.16 -20.14
CA ALA A 374 -30.11 -5.36 -21.35
C ALA A 374 -31.38 -4.49 -21.30
N GLU A 375 -32.43 -4.93 -20.60
CA GLU A 375 -33.75 -4.29 -20.56
C GLU A 375 -33.93 -3.37 -19.33
N SER A 376 -33.02 -3.45 -18.35
CA SER A 376 -33.07 -2.62 -17.14
C SER A 376 -32.85 -1.13 -17.41
N THR A 377 -33.63 -0.29 -16.72
CA THR A 377 -33.47 1.17 -16.70
C THR A 377 -32.34 1.65 -15.79
N ARG A 378 -31.71 0.76 -15.00
CA ARG A 378 -30.55 1.07 -14.14
C ARG A 378 -29.35 1.40 -15.01
N ALA A 379 -28.96 2.67 -15.03
CA ALA A 379 -27.81 3.15 -15.79
C ALA A 379 -26.52 3.05 -14.99
N LEU A 380 -26.55 3.51 -13.74
CA LEU A 380 -25.40 3.54 -12.84
C LEU A 380 -25.74 2.88 -11.53
N SER A 381 -24.77 2.14 -11.01
CA SER A 381 -24.74 1.65 -9.65
C SER A 381 -23.78 2.49 -8.84
N PHE A 382 -24.04 2.60 -7.55
CA PHE A 382 -23.07 3.15 -6.62
C PHE A 382 -23.01 2.36 -5.33
N VAL A 383 -21.83 2.39 -4.73
CA VAL A 383 -21.54 1.80 -3.43
C VAL A 383 -20.88 2.87 -2.59
N TYR A 384 -21.56 3.29 -1.53
CA TYR A 384 -21.00 4.18 -0.53
C TYR A 384 -20.56 3.38 0.70
N PHE A 385 -19.28 3.47 1.04
CA PHE A 385 -18.65 2.75 2.13
C PHE A 385 -18.70 3.56 3.41
N PHE A 386 -19.15 2.91 4.49
CA PHE A 386 -19.08 3.46 5.83
C PHE A 386 -18.91 2.35 6.88
N ASN A 387 -18.34 2.68 8.02
CA ASN A 387 -18.13 1.78 9.14
C ASN A 387 -17.96 2.54 10.46
N ALA A 388 -18.09 1.81 11.57
CA ALA A 388 -17.65 2.31 12.87
C ALA A 388 -16.12 2.53 12.84
N GLU A 389 -15.66 3.61 13.47
CA GLU A 389 -14.23 3.90 13.60
C GLU A 389 -13.71 3.53 15.00
N PRO A 390 -12.52 2.89 15.11
CA PRO A 390 -11.69 2.40 14.01
C PRO A 390 -12.33 1.22 13.27
N ARG A 391 -11.98 1.02 11.99
CA ARG A 391 -12.45 -0.11 11.17
C ARG A 391 -12.10 -1.45 11.84
N ARG A 392 -13.09 -2.35 12.01
CA ARG A 392 -12.95 -3.64 12.71
C ARG A 392 -13.20 -4.88 11.85
N PHE A 393 -13.24 -4.70 10.53
CA PHE A 393 -13.32 -5.79 9.56
C PHE A 393 -12.12 -5.76 8.59
N PHE A 394 -11.89 -6.89 7.93
CA PHE A 394 -10.90 -7.09 6.87
C PHE A 394 -11.57 -7.66 5.62
N GLY A 395 -10.89 -7.57 4.47
CA GLY A 395 -11.46 -8.00 3.19
C GLY A 395 -12.65 -7.14 2.78
N GLY A 396 -13.57 -7.72 2.03
CA GLY A 396 -14.76 -7.01 1.57
C GLY A 396 -14.52 -6.02 0.43
N GLU A 397 -13.43 -6.19 -0.30
CA GLU A 397 -13.12 -5.40 -1.50
C GLU A 397 -14.24 -5.54 -2.53
N LEU A 398 -14.52 -4.43 -3.21
CA LEU A 398 -15.35 -4.44 -4.41
C LEU A 398 -14.44 -4.72 -5.60
N ARG A 399 -14.59 -5.89 -6.21
CA ARG A 399 -13.84 -6.28 -7.41
C ARG A 399 -14.70 -6.04 -8.64
N MET A 400 -14.24 -5.20 -9.55
CA MET A 400 -14.90 -4.90 -10.82
C MET A 400 -14.14 -5.57 -11.97
N TYR A 401 -14.84 -6.06 -12.97
CA TYR A 401 -14.28 -6.80 -14.08
C TYR A 401 -14.47 -6.05 -15.40
N ASP A 402 -13.47 -6.09 -16.27
CA ASP A 402 -13.60 -5.65 -17.65
C ASP A 402 -14.35 -6.71 -18.45
N ASP A 403 -15.47 -6.31 -19.03
CA ASP A 403 -16.29 -7.18 -19.87
C ASP A 403 -16.08 -6.95 -21.37
N ARG A 404 -15.15 -6.04 -21.76
CA ARG A 404 -14.84 -5.71 -23.16
C ARG A 404 -14.16 -6.82 -23.97
N GLY A 405 -14.11 -8.05 -23.43
CA GLY A 405 -13.81 -9.26 -24.18
C GLY A 405 -12.57 -9.17 -25.06
N VAL A 406 -11.37 -9.20 -24.46
CA VAL A 406 -10.17 -9.50 -25.25
C VAL A 406 -10.17 -11.01 -25.52
N GLU A 407 -10.29 -11.41 -26.79
CA GLU A 407 -10.22 -12.82 -27.19
C GLU A 407 -8.97 -13.49 -26.56
N GLY A 408 -9.19 -14.61 -25.86
CA GLY A 408 -8.11 -15.38 -25.25
C GLY A 408 -7.71 -14.98 -23.82
N VAL A 409 -8.33 -13.96 -23.21
CA VAL A 409 -8.07 -13.55 -21.82
C VAL A 409 -9.26 -13.91 -20.93
N ALA A 410 -9.05 -14.71 -19.88
CA ALA A 410 -10.08 -15.05 -18.92
C ALA A 410 -10.58 -13.78 -18.19
N HIS A 411 -11.89 -13.64 -17.97
CA HIS A 411 -12.49 -12.47 -17.30
C HIS A 411 -11.84 -12.11 -15.95
N ALA A 412 -11.28 -13.09 -15.23
CA ALA A 412 -10.60 -12.89 -13.96
C ALA A 412 -9.27 -12.10 -14.07
N ASN A 413 -8.68 -12.01 -15.26
CA ASN A 413 -7.36 -11.41 -15.51
C ASN A 413 -7.45 -9.90 -15.83
N CYS A 414 -8.66 -9.35 -15.96
CA CYS A 414 -8.90 -7.93 -16.25
C CYS A 414 -9.84 -7.38 -15.18
N SER A 415 -9.36 -7.22 -13.95
CA SER A 415 -10.20 -6.77 -12.83
C SER A 415 -9.51 -5.72 -11.98
N GLN A 416 -10.30 -4.82 -11.40
CA GLN A 416 -9.85 -3.81 -10.47
C GLN A 416 -10.46 -4.02 -9.09
N LEU A 417 -9.62 -3.93 -8.06
CA LEU A 417 -10.01 -4.06 -6.66
C LEU A 417 -10.12 -2.67 -6.01
N LEU A 418 -11.24 -2.42 -5.34
CA LEU A 418 -11.48 -1.21 -4.57
C LEU A 418 -11.65 -1.56 -3.09
N THR A 419 -10.69 -1.12 -2.28
CA THR A 419 -10.71 -1.33 -0.83
C THR A 419 -11.74 -0.43 -0.15
N PRO A 420 -12.58 -0.96 0.76
CA PRO A 420 -13.51 -0.18 1.55
C PRO A 420 -12.78 0.85 2.41
N ARG A 421 -13.01 2.14 2.13
CA ARG A 421 -12.53 3.25 2.95
C ARG A 421 -13.72 4.01 3.52
N GLN A 422 -13.59 4.49 4.74
CA GLN A 422 -14.63 5.31 5.38
C GLN A 422 -14.97 6.50 4.50
N ASP A 423 -16.27 6.78 4.38
CA ASP A 423 -16.80 7.93 3.66
C ASP A 423 -16.33 8.00 2.19
N MET A 424 -16.37 6.84 1.52
CA MET A 424 -16.00 6.72 0.10
C MET A 424 -17.21 6.30 -0.73
N LEU A 425 -17.56 7.10 -1.73
CA LEU A 425 -18.54 6.76 -2.76
C LEU A 425 -17.82 6.22 -4.01
N VAL A 426 -18.32 5.12 -4.57
CA VAL A 426 -17.89 4.59 -5.86
C VAL A 426 -19.09 4.54 -6.79
N ILE A 427 -18.98 5.08 -8.01
CA ILE A 427 -20.02 5.11 -9.03
C ILE A 427 -19.50 4.41 -10.29
N PHE A 428 -20.31 3.53 -10.88
CA PHE A 428 -19.94 2.75 -12.06
C PHE A 428 -21.19 2.35 -12.88
N PRO A 429 -21.07 1.98 -14.17
CA PRO A 429 -22.17 1.45 -14.97
C PRO A 429 -22.77 0.19 -14.34
N SER A 430 -24.10 0.13 -14.23
CA SER A 430 -24.78 -1.02 -13.61
C SER A 430 -24.57 -2.36 -14.34
N ARG A 431 -24.13 -2.31 -15.60
CA ARG A 431 -23.80 -3.50 -16.40
C ARG A 431 -22.37 -4.01 -16.17
N LEU A 432 -21.52 -3.23 -15.50
CA LEU A 432 -20.14 -3.61 -15.22
C LEU A 432 -20.15 -4.81 -14.25
N PRO A 433 -19.59 -5.97 -14.63
CA PRO A 433 -19.58 -7.13 -13.73
C PRO A 433 -18.72 -6.83 -12.51
N HIS A 434 -19.22 -7.20 -11.34
CA HIS A 434 -18.53 -6.96 -10.08
C HIS A 434 -18.91 -7.97 -9.00
N GLU A 435 -18.08 -8.06 -7.96
CA GLU A 435 -18.32 -8.91 -6.80
C GLU A 435 -17.85 -8.25 -5.50
N LEU A 436 -18.43 -8.70 -4.39
CA LEU A 436 -17.95 -8.47 -3.04
C LEU A 436 -17.11 -9.66 -2.60
N LEU A 437 -15.81 -9.43 -2.38
CA LEU A 437 -14.92 -10.42 -1.80
C LEU A 437 -15.31 -10.73 -0.33
N PRO A 438 -14.92 -11.91 0.20
CA PRO A 438 -15.27 -12.31 1.56
C PRO A 438 -14.88 -11.27 2.61
N VAL A 439 -15.80 -10.98 3.52
CA VAL A 439 -15.58 -10.10 4.68
C VAL A 439 -15.16 -10.93 5.88
N ARG A 440 -14.20 -10.44 6.67
CA ARG A 440 -13.82 -11.05 7.95
C ARG A 440 -14.04 -10.05 9.09
N VAL A 441 -14.83 -10.45 10.08
CA VAL A 441 -15.16 -9.64 11.27
C VAL A 441 -14.82 -10.48 12.51
N PRO A 442 -13.60 -10.37 13.06
CA PRO A 442 -13.16 -11.27 14.13
C PRO A 442 -14.04 -11.25 15.38
N SER A 443 -14.65 -10.11 15.69
CA SER A 443 -15.55 -9.98 16.84
C SER A 443 -16.93 -10.62 16.60
N GLN A 444 -17.28 -10.87 15.33
CA GLN A 444 -18.61 -11.29 14.87
C GLN A 444 -19.76 -10.38 15.30
N LYS A 445 -19.46 -9.19 15.86
CA LYS A 445 -20.47 -8.20 16.24
C LYS A 445 -20.96 -7.49 14.98
N PHE A 446 -22.27 -7.26 14.89
CA PHE A 446 -22.86 -6.50 13.79
C PHE A 446 -22.22 -5.13 13.63
N ALA A 447 -22.02 -4.40 14.74
CA ALA A 447 -21.46 -3.06 14.72
C ALA A 447 -20.04 -2.95 14.14
N ASP A 448 -19.32 -4.07 14.10
CA ASP A 448 -17.95 -4.16 13.60
C ASP A 448 -17.89 -4.57 12.12
N GLY A 449 -19.05 -4.82 11.50
CA GLY A 449 -19.18 -5.27 10.12
C GLY A 449 -18.85 -4.23 9.06
N ARG A 450 -18.82 -4.70 7.81
CA ARG A 450 -18.71 -3.83 6.63
C ARG A 450 -20.10 -3.34 6.25
N PHE A 451 -20.30 -2.03 6.25
CA PHE A 451 -21.55 -1.43 5.80
C PHE A 451 -21.38 -0.72 4.47
N THR A 452 -22.37 -0.88 3.61
CA THR A 452 -22.49 -0.07 2.40
C THR A 452 -23.89 0.46 2.23
N LEU A 453 -23.99 1.66 1.68
CA LEU A 453 -25.23 2.16 1.09
C LEU A 453 -25.08 1.94 -0.41
N ASN A 454 -25.74 0.88 -0.89
CA ASN A 454 -25.81 0.55 -2.29
C ASN A 454 -26.98 1.30 -2.92
N GLY A 455 -26.85 1.67 -4.18
CA GLY A 455 -27.99 2.23 -4.90
C GLY A 455 -27.84 2.21 -6.41
N TRP A 456 -28.98 2.48 -7.05
CA TRP A 456 -29.12 2.40 -8.49
C TRP A 456 -29.80 3.65 -9.03
N ILE A 457 -29.17 4.27 -10.02
CA ILE A 457 -29.67 5.46 -10.71
C ILE A 457 -30.31 5.02 -12.02
N HIS A 458 -31.61 5.26 -12.14
CA HIS A 458 -32.36 4.93 -13.35
C HIS A 458 -32.30 6.05 -14.37
N ARG A 459 -32.36 5.71 -15.66
CA ARG A 459 -32.75 6.68 -16.69
C ARG A 459 -34.24 6.99 -16.52
N ALA A 460 -34.62 8.25 -16.71
CA ALA A 460 -36.03 8.59 -16.83
C ALA A 460 -36.61 7.86 -18.04
N GLU A 461 -37.86 7.40 -17.93
CA GLU A 461 -38.58 6.86 -19.07
C GLU A 461 -38.70 7.96 -20.14
N LYS A 462 -38.52 7.61 -21.41
CA LYS A 462 -38.82 8.54 -22.50
C LYS A 462 -40.33 8.79 -22.45
N CYS A 463 -40.74 10.04 -22.19
CA CYS A 463 -42.11 10.48 -22.43
C CYS A 463 -42.50 10.30 -23.90
#